data_AF-A0A537L7Z7-F1
#
_entry.id   AF-A0A537L7Z7-F1
#
_cell.length_a   1.000
_cell.length_b   1.000
_cell.length_c   1.000
_cell.angle_alpha   90.00
_cell.angle_beta   90.00
_cell.angle_gamma   90.00
#
_symmetry.space_group_name_H-M   'P 1'
#
loop_
_entity.id
_entity.type
_entity.pdbx_description
1 polymer ?
#
loop_
_entity_poly.entity_id
_entity_poly.type
_entity_poly.pdbx_seq_one_letter_code
_entity_poly.pdbx_strand_id
1 'polypeptide(L)'
;MVTKTLPTTYDPRQIEMARYKMWMAAGYFHAAVDPSRQPFVIMLPLPNVTGELHIGHASTFSIQDVLIRWRRMQGRNALWQPGTDHAGIATQNVVEREIAKDGLTLQQLGREKFEQRVWRWKDQYGDIIVEQLKRMGFSCDWDRFVFTLDPSYSGAVIEAFVRLYNQGLIYRGKRMVNWCPRDGSAISDLEVEYEEVETQLWYVRYPGADGGPGITIATQRPETILADVAVAVHPDDDRYRRLVGTHVMVPLANRRVPIIADRRVDAEFGTGALKITPGHDPLDHEIGADHRLPVLVVLDPKGRLTPDTGKYAGMDRFAARQLMGEDLMGPDQHRSLRPLPSRDRTIHQRSVVLRDGADGGAGGSRDPLRAGALPPRAVGKSRVALPRQYPALDDLSTVVVGASHPGVAVRCLRGARGLSVRPPALPNLWRQGPDPRSRRAGHVV
;
A
#
# COMPACT_ATOMS: atom_id res chain seq x y z
N MET A 1 -43.30 -33.61 37.63
CA MET A 1 -42.53 -33.10 36.49
C MET A 1 -42.85 -31.62 36.34
N VAL A 2 -41.89 -30.72 36.60
CA VAL A 2 -42.09 -29.30 36.30
C VAL A 2 -41.96 -29.15 34.79
N THR A 3 -43.09 -29.04 34.08
CA THR A 3 -43.12 -28.67 32.67
C THR A 3 -42.52 -27.28 32.54
N LYS A 4 -41.27 -27.20 32.09
CA LYS A 4 -40.64 -25.93 31.72
C LYS A 4 -41.37 -25.41 30.47
N THR A 5 -42.32 -24.50 30.67
CA THR A 5 -43.00 -23.80 29.59
C THR A 5 -42.00 -22.88 28.88
N LEU A 6 -41.90 -23.01 27.55
CA LEU A 6 -41.05 -22.13 26.74
C LEU A 6 -41.62 -20.69 26.78
N PRO A 7 -40.77 -19.67 26.96
CA PRO A 7 -41.20 -18.28 26.85
C PRO A 7 -41.83 -17.99 25.47
N THR A 8 -42.84 -17.11 25.42
CA THR A 8 -43.46 -16.68 24.17
C THR A 8 -42.58 -15.71 23.37
N THR A 9 -41.62 -15.05 24.02
CA THR A 9 -40.66 -14.13 23.41
C THR A 9 -39.25 -14.69 23.48
N TYR A 10 -38.55 -14.71 22.34
CA TYR A 10 -37.14 -15.07 22.27
C TYR A 10 -36.25 -13.94 22.81
N ASP A 11 -35.43 -14.23 23.83
CA ASP A 11 -34.38 -13.33 24.31
C ASP A 11 -33.00 -13.92 23.97
N PRO A 12 -32.29 -13.40 22.94
CA PRO A 12 -30.99 -13.93 22.53
C PRO A 12 -29.95 -13.86 23.64
N ARG A 13 -30.03 -12.87 24.55
CA ARG A 13 -29.04 -12.65 25.61
C ARG A 13 -28.98 -13.81 26.59
N GLN A 14 -30.08 -14.55 26.75
CA GLN A 14 -30.17 -15.71 27.64
C GLN A 14 -29.57 -16.97 27.02
N ILE A 15 -29.40 -17.02 25.70
CA ILE A 15 -29.13 -18.26 24.97
C ILE A 15 -27.78 -18.22 24.25
N GLU A 16 -27.47 -17.16 23.51
CA GLU A 16 -26.38 -17.14 22.52
C GLU A 16 -25.03 -17.52 23.13
N MET A 17 -24.56 -16.79 24.14
CA MET A 17 -23.25 -17.08 24.74
C MET A 17 -23.22 -18.34 25.59
N ALA A 18 -24.35 -18.73 26.19
CA ALA A 18 -24.43 -19.99 26.91
C ALA A 18 -24.26 -21.17 25.94
N ARG A 19 -24.92 -21.11 24.77
CA ARG A 19 -24.78 -22.11 23.70
C ARG A 19 -23.40 -22.09 23.08
N TYR A 20 -22.86 -20.91 22.81
CA TYR A 20 -21.54 -20.78 22.23
C TYR A 20 -20.44 -21.36 23.13
N LYS A 21 -20.48 -21.08 24.44
CA LYS A 21 -19.57 -21.69 25.42
C LYS A 21 -19.67 -23.21 25.43
N MET A 22 -20.88 -23.76 25.36
CA MET A 22 -21.11 -25.21 25.26
C MET A 22 -20.48 -25.80 23.98
N TRP A 23 -20.63 -25.14 22.82
CA TRP A 23 -20.04 -25.59 21.56
C TRP A 23 -18.51 -25.57 21.59
N MET A 24 -17.91 -24.52 22.16
CA MET A 24 -16.46 -24.45 22.34
C MET A 24 -15.96 -25.55 23.27
N ALA A 25 -16.61 -25.74 24.44
CA ALA A 25 -16.21 -26.77 25.39
C ALA A 25 -16.34 -28.20 24.84
N ALA A 26 -17.29 -28.42 23.93
CA ALA A 26 -17.47 -29.69 23.24
C ALA A 26 -16.53 -29.87 22.02
N GLY A 27 -15.69 -28.88 21.71
CA GLY A 27 -14.73 -28.95 20.60
C GLY A 27 -15.37 -28.93 19.21
N TYR A 28 -16.61 -28.47 19.07
CA TYR A 28 -17.37 -28.57 17.80
C TYR A 28 -16.78 -27.78 16.63
N PHE A 29 -15.91 -26.83 16.91
CA PHE A 29 -15.27 -26.01 15.88
C PHE A 29 -13.89 -26.52 15.47
N HIS A 30 -13.29 -27.41 16.28
CA HIS A 30 -11.96 -27.92 16.01
C HIS A 30 -11.95 -28.84 14.79
N ALA A 31 -11.04 -28.56 13.84
CA ALA A 31 -10.84 -29.37 12.66
C ALA A 31 -9.55 -30.21 12.82
N ALA A 32 -9.73 -31.47 13.21
CA ALA A 32 -8.66 -32.46 13.21
C ALA A 32 -8.37 -32.93 11.78
N VAL A 33 -7.11 -33.25 11.47
CA VAL A 33 -6.76 -33.81 10.16
C VAL A 33 -7.35 -35.21 10.03
N ASP A 34 -8.24 -35.40 9.05
CA ASP A 34 -8.92 -36.65 8.77
C ASP A 34 -8.83 -36.94 7.25
N PRO A 35 -7.96 -37.89 6.83
CA PRO A 35 -7.80 -38.25 5.42
C PRO A 35 -9.04 -38.88 4.77
N SER A 36 -9.99 -39.39 5.56
CA SER A 36 -11.21 -40.03 5.04
C SER A 36 -12.27 -39.01 4.60
N ARG A 37 -12.15 -37.75 5.04
CA ARG A 37 -13.10 -36.68 4.77
C ARG A 37 -12.52 -35.68 3.78
N GLN A 38 -13.36 -35.18 2.88
CA GLN A 38 -12.93 -34.12 1.96
C GLN A 38 -12.68 -32.81 2.73
N PRO A 39 -11.50 -32.19 2.60
CA PRO A 39 -11.19 -30.93 3.27
C PRO A 39 -12.00 -29.78 2.67
N PHE A 40 -12.41 -28.84 3.51
CA PHE A 40 -12.93 -27.54 3.11
C PHE A 40 -12.31 -26.47 4.00
N VAL A 41 -11.51 -25.58 3.44
CA VAL A 41 -10.72 -24.65 4.24
C VAL A 41 -11.03 -23.22 3.82
N ILE A 42 -11.28 -22.37 4.81
CA ILE A 42 -11.33 -20.92 4.64
C ILE A 42 -10.30 -20.31 5.60
N MET A 43 -9.50 -19.39 5.08
CA MET A 43 -8.66 -18.52 5.90
C MET A 43 -9.50 -17.31 6.30
N LEU A 44 -9.61 -17.02 7.59
CA LEU A 44 -10.14 -15.75 8.04
C LEU A 44 -9.21 -14.64 7.53
N PRO A 45 -9.71 -13.63 6.81
CA PRO A 45 -8.95 -12.41 6.53
C PRO A 45 -8.60 -11.79 7.88
N LEU A 46 -7.32 -11.85 8.25
CA LEU A 46 -6.87 -11.56 9.60
C LEU A 46 -7.19 -10.09 9.93
N PRO A 47 -8.06 -9.80 10.91
CA PRO A 47 -8.33 -8.42 11.31
C PRO A 47 -7.07 -7.79 11.91
N ASN A 48 -6.85 -6.52 11.58
CA ASN A 48 -5.75 -5.72 12.09
C ASN A 48 -5.95 -5.41 13.58
N VAL A 49 -4.88 -5.49 14.37
CA VAL A 49 -4.89 -5.12 15.82
C VAL A 49 -4.92 -3.61 16.06
N THR A 50 -5.76 -2.87 15.33
CA THR A 50 -5.81 -1.41 15.33
C THR A 50 -7.00 -0.82 16.09
N GLY A 51 -7.78 -1.64 16.80
CA GLY A 51 -8.97 -1.22 17.52
C GLY A 51 -10.05 -2.30 17.59
N GLU A 52 -11.31 -1.89 17.45
CA GLU A 52 -12.48 -2.76 17.49
C GLU A 52 -12.99 -3.13 16.08
N LEU A 53 -13.72 -4.24 15.99
CA LEU A 53 -14.38 -4.65 14.75
C LEU A 53 -15.61 -3.78 14.44
N HIS A 54 -15.72 -3.32 13.19
CA HIS A 54 -16.93 -2.69 12.64
C HIS A 54 -17.81 -3.65 11.80
N ILE A 55 -18.99 -3.17 11.39
CA ILE A 55 -20.00 -3.95 10.63
C ILE A 55 -19.48 -4.62 9.35
N GLY A 56 -18.49 -4.02 8.67
CA GLY A 56 -17.84 -4.64 7.50
C GLY A 56 -17.20 -6.00 7.81
N HIS A 57 -16.60 -6.17 8.99
CA HIS A 57 -16.07 -7.45 9.46
C HIS A 57 -17.22 -8.44 9.67
N ALA A 58 -18.26 -8.02 10.40
CA ALA A 58 -19.42 -8.87 10.68
C ALA A 58 -20.07 -9.39 9.40
N SER A 59 -20.26 -8.52 8.39
CA SER A 59 -20.83 -8.89 7.09
C SER A 59 -19.97 -9.94 6.37
N THR A 60 -18.67 -9.69 6.26
CA THR A 60 -17.72 -10.58 5.56
C THR A 60 -17.62 -11.94 6.26
N PHE A 61 -17.45 -11.93 7.58
CA PHE A 61 -17.22 -13.14 8.36
C PHE A 61 -18.48 -13.98 8.53
N SER A 62 -19.67 -13.37 8.53
CA SER A 62 -20.94 -14.11 8.54
C SER A 62 -21.09 -15.00 7.31
N ILE A 63 -20.69 -14.51 6.13
CA ILE A 63 -20.72 -15.31 4.89
C ILE A 63 -19.77 -16.50 5.01
N GLN A 64 -18.56 -16.30 5.54
CA GLN A 64 -17.59 -17.37 5.75
C GLN A 64 -18.10 -18.40 6.76
N ASP A 65 -18.68 -17.97 7.88
CA ASP A 65 -19.23 -18.87 8.90
C ASP A 65 -20.35 -19.75 8.35
N VAL A 66 -21.27 -19.16 7.57
CA VAL A 66 -22.35 -19.92 6.91
C VAL A 66 -21.78 -21.02 6.01
N LEU A 67 -20.76 -20.71 5.21
CA LEU A 67 -20.11 -21.71 4.36
C LEU A 67 -19.44 -22.81 5.18
N ILE A 68 -18.71 -22.44 6.23
CA ILE A 68 -18.02 -23.40 7.11
C ILE A 68 -19.02 -24.34 7.78
N ARG A 69 -20.09 -23.80 8.37
CA ARG A 69 -21.15 -24.59 9.00
C ARG A 69 -21.83 -25.51 8.00
N TRP A 70 -22.23 -24.98 6.85
CA TRP A 70 -22.87 -25.78 5.80
C TRP A 70 -21.99 -26.94 5.35
N ARG A 71 -20.70 -26.71 5.10
CA ARG A 71 -19.77 -27.77 4.68
C ARG A 71 -19.48 -28.77 5.81
N ARG A 72 -19.35 -28.30 7.05
CA ARG A 72 -19.21 -29.18 8.22
C ARG A 72 -20.41 -30.11 8.37
N MET A 73 -21.63 -29.60 8.18
CA MET A 73 -22.88 -30.37 8.22
C MET A 73 -23.00 -31.39 7.08
N GLN A 74 -22.30 -31.19 5.96
CA GLN A 74 -22.18 -32.17 4.87
C GLN A 74 -21.13 -33.27 5.15
N GLY A 75 -20.57 -33.33 6.36
CA GLY A 75 -19.57 -34.33 6.74
C GLY A 75 -18.15 -34.03 6.24
N ARG A 76 -17.92 -32.83 5.66
CA ARG A 76 -16.58 -32.41 5.23
C ARG A 76 -15.71 -32.05 6.44
N ASN A 77 -14.40 -32.17 6.26
CA ASN A 77 -13.43 -31.68 7.23
C ASN A 77 -13.26 -30.17 7.06
N ALA A 78 -14.13 -29.40 7.71
CA ALA A 78 -14.25 -27.96 7.52
C ALA A 78 -13.39 -27.17 8.54
N LEU A 79 -12.29 -26.58 8.07
CA LEU A 79 -11.42 -25.70 8.84
C LEU A 79 -11.71 -24.25 8.49
N TRP A 80 -12.02 -23.45 9.51
CA TRP A 80 -11.94 -22.00 9.42
C TRP A 80 -10.78 -21.53 10.30
N GLN A 81 -9.67 -21.17 9.66
CA GLN A 81 -8.42 -20.83 10.33
C GLN A 81 -8.48 -19.38 10.83
N PRO A 82 -8.52 -19.12 12.14
CA PRO A 82 -8.56 -17.77 12.67
C PRO A 82 -7.17 -17.22 12.91
N GLY A 83 -7.11 -15.91 13.12
CA GLY A 83 -5.93 -15.20 13.59
C GLY A 83 -6.12 -13.69 13.56
N THR A 84 -5.07 -12.94 13.89
CA THR A 84 -5.02 -11.48 13.80
C THR A 84 -3.75 -11.01 13.09
N ASP A 85 -3.81 -9.84 12.48
CA ASP A 85 -2.67 -9.20 11.81
C ASP A 85 -2.10 -8.07 12.66
N HIS A 86 -0.78 -8.06 12.83
CA HIS A 86 -0.02 -6.98 13.44
C HIS A 86 -0.11 -5.65 12.68
N ALA A 87 -0.46 -5.64 11.40
CA ALA A 87 -0.78 -4.48 10.58
C ALA A 87 0.30 -3.37 10.49
N GLY A 88 1.55 -3.66 10.87
CA GLY A 88 2.71 -2.79 10.68
C GLY A 88 2.48 -1.30 10.95
N ILE A 89 2.54 -0.50 9.89
CA ILE A 89 2.34 0.97 9.90
C ILE A 89 1.02 1.36 10.56
N ALA A 90 -0.07 0.62 10.33
CA ALA A 90 -1.37 0.98 10.87
C ALA A 90 -1.36 0.89 12.41
N THR A 91 -0.78 -0.17 12.96
CA THR A 91 -0.61 -0.34 14.42
C THR A 91 0.36 0.70 14.97
N GLN A 92 1.48 0.94 14.29
CA GLN A 92 2.42 1.99 14.69
C GLN A 92 1.73 3.35 14.81
N ASN A 93 0.95 3.75 13.80
CA ASN A 93 0.23 5.03 13.81
C ASN A 93 -0.76 5.15 14.96
N VAL A 94 -1.48 4.06 15.30
CA VAL A 94 -2.43 4.09 16.41
C VAL A 94 -1.71 4.14 17.76
N VAL A 95 -0.64 3.37 17.93
CA VAL A 95 0.18 3.40 19.16
C VAL A 95 0.90 4.74 19.32
N GLU A 96 1.36 5.36 18.22
CA GLU A 96 1.95 6.71 18.23
C GLU A 96 0.94 7.76 18.67
N ARG A 97 -0.31 7.68 18.22
CA ARG A 97 -1.39 8.56 18.70
C ARG A 97 -1.68 8.35 20.18
N GLU A 98 -1.57 7.11 20.67
CA GLU A 98 -1.79 6.80 22.08
C GLU A 98 -0.67 7.38 22.97
N ILE A 99 0.61 7.18 22.61
CA ILE A 99 1.73 7.76 23.37
C ILE A 99 1.77 9.29 23.29
N ALA A 100 1.25 9.89 22.22
CA ALA A 100 1.13 11.33 22.10
C ALA A 100 0.18 11.93 23.15
N LYS A 101 -0.81 11.16 23.63
CA LYS A 101 -1.67 11.56 24.76
C LYS A 101 -0.89 11.66 26.07
N ASP A 102 0.17 10.86 26.21
CA ASP A 102 1.12 10.92 27.33
C ASP A 102 2.14 12.08 27.16
N GLY A 103 2.02 12.89 26.09
CA GLY A 103 2.97 13.97 25.76
C GLY A 103 4.33 13.46 25.26
N LEU A 104 4.43 12.18 24.88
CA LEU A 104 5.65 11.54 24.42
C LEU A 104 5.66 11.38 22.91
N THR A 105 6.85 11.44 22.32
CA THR A 105 7.10 11.10 20.92
C THR A 105 7.79 9.76 20.78
N LEU A 106 7.69 9.14 19.61
CA LEU A 106 8.40 7.91 19.26
C LEU A 106 9.91 8.03 19.55
N GLN A 107 10.51 9.16 19.18
CA GLN A 107 11.95 9.40 19.33
C GLN A 107 12.36 9.51 20.81
N GLN A 108 11.52 10.12 21.65
CA GLN A 108 11.79 10.23 23.10
C GLN A 108 11.63 8.88 23.81
N LEU A 109 10.70 8.05 23.34
CA LEU A 109 10.43 6.75 23.97
C LEU A 109 11.56 5.74 23.68
N GLY A 110 12.08 5.76 22.45
CA GLY A 110 13.06 4.80 21.97
C GLY A 110 12.45 3.46 21.61
N ARG A 111 13.20 2.67 20.84
CA ARG A 111 12.70 1.44 20.18
C ARG A 111 12.16 0.39 21.15
N GLU A 112 12.93 0.00 22.16
CA GLU A 112 12.56 -1.08 23.08
C GLU A 112 11.25 -0.76 23.83
N LYS A 113 11.15 0.45 24.38
CA LYS A 113 9.95 0.89 25.09
C LYS A 113 8.75 1.05 24.16
N PHE A 114 8.97 1.44 22.90
CA PHE A 114 7.92 1.48 21.90
C PHE A 114 7.42 0.07 21.55
N GLU A 115 8.31 -0.89 21.30
CA GLU A 115 7.93 -2.29 21.05
C GLU A 115 7.12 -2.86 22.23
N GLN A 116 7.50 -2.55 23.48
CA GLN A 116 6.72 -2.91 24.66
C GLN A 116 5.32 -2.27 24.70
N ARG A 117 5.15 -1.06 24.16
CA ARG A 117 3.82 -0.42 24.05
C ARG A 117 2.99 -1.08 22.95
N VAL A 118 3.60 -1.46 21.83
CA VAL A 118 2.94 -2.19 20.75
C VAL A 118 2.46 -3.56 21.21
N TRP A 119 3.28 -4.32 21.94
CA TRP A 119 2.85 -5.62 22.48
C TRP A 119 1.71 -5.49 23.48
N ARG A 120 1.77 -4.50 24.39
CA ARG A 120 0.65 -4.21 25.30
C ARG A 120 -0.63 -3.84 24.55
N TRP A 121 -0.51 -3.04 23.49
CA TRP A 121 -1.64 -2.70 22.63
C TRP A 121 -2.22 -3.96 21.96
N LYS A 122 -1.36 -4.82 21.39
CA LYS A 122 -1.79 -6.08 20.78
C LYS A 122 -2.50 -6.98 21.78
N ASP A 123 -2.03 -7.07 23.02
CA ASP A 123 -2.65 -7.94 24.02
C ASP A 123 -4.03 -7.41 24.41
N GLN A 124 -4.17 -6.10 24.61
CA GLN A 124 -5.47 -5.49 24.92
C GLN A 124 -6.48 -5.61 23.76
N TYR A 125 -6.09 -5.21 22.54
CA TYR A 125 -7.04 -5.12 21.42
C TYR A 125 -7.18 -6.43 20.65
N GLY A 126 -6.14 -7.27 20.63
CA GLY A 126 -6.23 -8.63 20.09
C GLY A 126 -7.29 -9.45 20.82
N ASP A 127 -7.32 -9.37 22.15
CA ASP A 127 -8.33 -10.04 22.97
C ASP A 127 -9.74 -9.50 22.71
N ILE A 128 -9.89 -8.18 22.59
CA ILE A 128 -11.19 -7.56 22.25
C ILE A 128 -11.72 -8.08 20.91
N ILE A 129 -10.88 -8.10 19.87
CA ILE A 129 -11.25 -8.59 18.54
C ILE A 129 -11.70 -10.06 18.62
N VAL A 130 -10.93 -10.91 19.30
CA VAL A 130 -11.25 -12.34 19.45
C VAL A 130 -12.58 -12.51 20.20
N GLU A 131 -12.81 -11.77 21.28
CA GLU A 131 -14.06 -11.84 22.03
C GLU A 131 -15.25 -11.30 21.23
N GLN A 132 -15.07 -10.27 20.39
CA GLN A 132 -16.12 -9.79 19.47
C GLN A 132 -16.49 -10.87 18.43
N LEU A 133 -15.51 -11.57 17.85
CA LEU A 133 -15.76 -12.68 16.93
C LEU A 133 -16.51 -13.84 17.60
N LYS A 134 -16.08 -14.21 18.82
CA LYS A 134 -16.78 -15.22 19.63
C LYS A 134 -18.19 -14.78 20.01
N ARG A 135 -18.38 -13.50 20.35
CA ARG A 135 -19.68 -12.93 20.70
C ARG A 135 -20.66 -12.93 19.53
N MET A 136 -20.17 -12.75 18.31
CA MET A 136 -20.95 -12.92 17.08
C MET A 136 -21.25 -14.40 16.75
N GLY A 137 -20.68 -15.34 17.50
CA GLY A 137 -20.97 -16.76 17.40
C GLY A 137 -20.19 -17.47 16.29
N PHE A 138 -19.12 -16.90 15.76
CA PHE A 138 -18.37 -17.48 14.63
C PHE A 138 -17.68 -18.81 14.98
N SER A 139 -17.81 -19.81 14.10
CA SER A 139 -17.35 -21.19 14.33
C SER A 139 -15.90 -21.47 13.92
N CYS A 140 -15.01 -20.51 14.19
CA CYS A 140 -13.58 -20.63 13.93
C CYS A 140 -12.91 -21.71 14.80
N ASP A 141 -11.83 -22.31 14.28
CA ASP A 141 -10.99 -23.23 15.04
C ASP A 141 -10.03 -22.44 15.95
N TRP A 142 -10.51 -22.01 17.11
CA TRP A 142 -9.76 -21.16 18.05
C TRP A 142 -8.49 -21.82 18.59
N ASP A 143 -8.43 -23.16 18.62
CA ASP A 143 -7.24 -23.90 19.05
C ASP A 143 -6.06 -23.74 18.07
N ARG A 144 -6.36 -23.30 16.84
CA ARG A 144 -5.38 -23.01 15.80
C ARG A 144 -5.09 -21.53 15.64
N PHE A 145 -5.58 -20.66 16.52
CA PHE A 145 -5.40 -19.21 16.38
C PHE A 145 -3.92 -18.84 16.14
N VAL A 146 -3.68 -17.95 15.17
CA VAL A 146 -2.34 -17.44 14.85
C VAL A 146 -2.30 -15.92 14.90
N PHE A 147 -1.17 -15.37 15.31
CA PHE A 147 -0.83 -13.97 15.13
C PHE A 147 0.35 -13.85 14.17
N THR A 148 0.34 -12.85 13.30
CA THR A 148 1.36 -12.72 12.23
C THR A 148 2.79 -12.54 12.73
N LEU A 149 2.99 -12.10 13.97
CA LEU A 149 4.31 -12.02 14.62
C LEU A 149 4.64 -13.24 15.50
N ASP A 150 3.81 -14.28 15.49
CA ASP A 150 4.16 -15.52 16.18
C ASP A 150 5.44 -16.11 15.56
N PRO A 151 6.29 -16.80 16.34
CA PRO A 151 7.55 -17.35 15.83
C PRO A 151 7.36 -18.29 14.63
N SER A 152 6.29 -19.09 14.63
CA SER A 152 5.98 -20.01 13.52
C SER A 152 5.58 -19.27 12.24
N TYR A 153 4.77 -18.22 12.38
CA TYR A 153 4.32 -17.39 11.25
C TYR A 153 5.50 -16.59 10.68
N SER A 154 6.27 -15.94 11.55
CA SER A 154 7.49 -15.21 11.18
C SER A 154 8.49 -16.12 10.47
N GLY A 155 8.68 -17.35 10.96
CA GLY A 155 9.52 -18.35 10.32
C GLY A 155 9.07 -18.71 8.89
N ALA A 156 7.76 -18.81 8.66
CA ALA A 156 7.22 -19.06 7.32
C ALA A 156 7.51 -17.91 6.35
N VAL A 157 7.50 -16.67 6.83
CA VAL A 157 7.80 -15.53 5.97
C VAL A 157 9.30 -15.37 5.70
N ILE A 158 10.15 -15.62 6.69
CA ILE A 158 11.61 -15.69 6.49
C ILE A 158 11.93 -16.75 5.43
N GLU A 159 11.29 -17.93 5.51
CA GLU A 159 11.44 -18.98 4.50
C GLU A 159 11.03 -18.49 3.11
N ALA A 160 9.86 -17.85 2.98
CA ALA A 160 9.38 -17.31 1.72
C ALA A 160 10.36 -16.27 1.14
N PHE A 161 10.88 -15.36 1.99
CA PHE A 161 11.88 -14.38 1.59
C PHE A 161 13.16 -15.04 1.08
N VAL A 162 13.75 -15.98 1.84
CA VAL A 162 14.98 -16.70 1.44
C VAL A 162 14.77 -17.47 0.15
N ARG A 163 13.62 -18.14 0.00
CA ARG A 163 13.27 -18.86 -1.21
C ARG A 163 13.22 -17.94 -2.43
N LEU A 164 12.52 -16.81 -2.33
CA LEU A 164 12.40 -15.84 -3.42
C LEU A 164 13.75 -15.16 -3.73
N TYR A 165 14.56 -14.90 -2.70
CA TYR A 165 15.92 -14.38 -2.85
C TYR A 165 16.83 -15.36 -3.59
N ASN A 166 16.84 -16.64 -3.19
CA ASN A 166 17.63 -17.68 -3.84
C ASN A 166 17.19 -17.94 -5.29
N GLN A 167 15.93 -17.63 -5.63
CA GLN A 167 15.42 -17.67 -7.01
C GLN A 167 15.81 -16.43 -7.83
N GLY A 168 16.51 -15.45 -7.25
CA GLY A 168 16.85 -14.18 -7.91
C GLY A 168 15.66 -13.24 -8.11
N LEU A 169 14.54 -13.51 -7.43
CA LEU A 169 13.33 -12.69 -7.49
C LEU A 169 13.34 -11.55 -6.47
N ILE A 170 14.22 -11.59 -5.46
CA ILE A 170 14.46 -10.49 -4.53
C ILE A 170 15.87 -9.96 -4.75
N TYR A 171 16.02 -8.65 -4.91
CA TYR A 171 17.31 -7.99 -5.03
C TYR A 171 17.36 -6.65 -4.32
N ARG A 172 18.55 -6.16 -4.00
CA ARG A 172 18.75 -4.82 -3.41
C ARG A 172 19.19 -3.85 -4.49
N GLY A 173 18.50 -2.72 -4.62
CA GLY A 173 18.80 -1.73 -5.64
C GLY A 173 18.51 -0.29 -5.21
N LYS A 174 18.93 0.65 -6.04
CA LYS A 174 18.44 2.03 -5.97
C LYS A 174 17.25 2.15 -6.90
N ARG A 175 16.09 2.46 -6.33
CA ARG A 175 14.85 2.68 -7.07
C ARG A 175 14.11 3.83 -6.42
N MET A 176 13.43 4.60 -7.25
CA MET A 176 12.43 5.57 -6.83
C MET A 176 11.31 4.87 -6.04
N VAL A 177 11.11 5.31 -4.80
CA VAL A 177 10.00 4.86 -3.94
C VAL A 177 9.20 6.02 -3.40
N ASN A 178 7.90 5.80 -3.17
CA ASN A 178 7.09 6.75 -2.41
C ASN A 178 7.62 6.76 -0.97
N TRP A 179 7.95 7.94 -0.46
CA TRP A 179 8.51 8.13 0.87
C TRP A 179 7.61 9.06 1.69
N CYS A 180 7.32 8.66 2.92
CA CYS A 180 6.59 9.47 3.88
C CYS A 180 7.58 10.17 4.85
N PRO A 181 7.75 11.50 4.78
CA PRO A 181 8.66 12.21 5.69
C PRO A 181 8.24 12.18 7.15
N ARG A 182 6.94 12.00 7.43
CA ARG A 182 6.40 11.88 8.78
C ARG A 182 6.82 10.55 9.40
N ASP A 183 6.57 9.47 8.68
CA ASP A 183 6.80 8.10 9.17
C ASP A 183 8.27 7.69 8.99
N GLY A 184 9.04 8.44 8.19
CA GLY A 184 10.44 8.15 7.91
C GLY A 184 10.62 6.82 7.17
N SER A 185 9.67 6.49 6.30
CA SER A 185 9.61 5.18 5.65
C SER A 185 9.09 5.21 4.22
N ALA A 186 9.42 4.15 3.47
CA ALA A 186 8.88 3.89 2.15
C ALA A 186 7.46 3.32 2.26
N ILE A 187 6.57 3.74 1.37
CA ILE A 187 5.18 3.27 1.28
C ILE A 187 4.90 2.66 -0.08
N SER A 188 4.06 1.64 -0.10
CA SER A 188 3.62 0.96 -1.32
C SER A 188 2.77 1.88 -2.20
N ASP A 189 2.74 1.64 -3.52
CA ASP A 189 1.80 2.34 -4.42
C ASP A 189 0.33 2.13 -4.01
N LEU A 190 0.00 1.01 -3.35
CA LEU A 190 -1.34 0.70 -2.84
C LEU A 190 -1.70 1.46 -1.56
N GLU A 191 -0.70 2.02 -0.88
CA GLU A 191 -0.86 2.80 0.37
C GLU A 191 -0.92 4.31 0.08
N VAL A 192 -0.75 4.71 -1.18
CA VAL A 192 -0.85 6.11 -1.62
C VAL A 192 -2.27 6.40 -2.09
N GLU A 193 -2.95 7.25 -1.34
CA GLU A 193 -4.25 7.82 -1.74
C GLU A 193 -4.04 9.09 -2.58
N TYR A 194 -4.88 9.27 -3.59
CA TYR A 194 -4.81 10.42 -4.50
C TYR A 194 -6.00 11.33 -4.25
N GLU A 195 -5.68 12.59 -3.96
CA GLU A 195 -6.66 13.65 -3.82
C GLU A 195 -6.36 14.75 -4.85
N GLU A 196 -7.42 15.28 -5.45
CA GLU A 196 -7.31 16.51 -6.25
C GLU A 196 -7.25 17.69 -5.30
N VAL A 197 -6.22 18.51 -5.45
CA VAL A 197 -6.00 19.70 -4.63
C VAL A 197 -5.89 20.91 -5.55
N GLU A 198 -6.45 22.03 -5.11
CA GLU A 198 -6.24 23.29 -5.79
C GLU A 198 -4.78 23.71 -5.59
N THR A 199 -4.01 23.77 -6.67
CA THR A 199 -2.57 24.03 -6.62
C THR A 199 -2.15 25.10 -7.61
N GLN A 200 -1.05 25.77 -7.29
CA GLN A 200 -0.47 26.79 -8.15
C GLN A 200 0.41 26.12 -9.21
N LEU A 201 0.12 26.45 -10.48
CA LEU A 201 0.98 26.13 -11.60
C LEU A 201 1.86 27.35 -11.91
N TRP A 202 3.17 27.15 -11.82
CA TRP A 202 4.21 28.15 -12.00
C TRP A 202 4.78 28.06 -13.42
N TYR A 203 4.87 29.19 -14.12
CA TYR A 203 5.46 29.27 -15.45
C TYR A 203 6.85 29.91 -15.37
N VAL A 204 7.89 29.09 -15.50
CA VAL A 204 9.27 29.50 -15.22
C VAL A 204 10.09 29.52 -16.51
N ARG A 205 10.79 30.63 -16.78
CA ARG A 205 11.64 30.78 -17.97
C ARG A 205 13.06 30.27 -17.69
N TYR A 206 13.53 29.36 -18.53
CA TYR A 206 14.90 28.85 -18.59
C TYR A 206 15.60 29.57 -19.73
N PRO A 207 16.56 30.46 -19.48
CA PRO A 207 17.25 31.19 -20.53
C PRO A 207 18.14 30.25 -21.36
N GLY A 208 18.33 30.56 -22.65
CA GLY A 208 19.24 29.79 -23.50
C GLY A 208 20.68 29.90 -22.99
N ALA A 209 21.37 28.77 -22.88
CA ALA A 209 22.74 28.74 -22.34
C ALA A 209 23.73 29.54 -23.20
N ASP A 210 23.49 29.60 -24.51
CA ASP A 210 24.31 30.31 -25.48
C ASP A 210 23.68 31.67 -25.90
N GLY A 211 22.81 32.25 -25.06
CA GLY A 211 22.13 33.53 -25.32
C GLY A 211 20.91 33.44 -26.26
N GLY A 212 20.53 32.23 -26.66
CA GLY A 212 19.34 31.96 -27.47
C GLY A 212 18.02 32.18 -26.73
N PRO A 213 16.87 31.94 -27.39
CA PRO A 213 15.55 32.30 -26.86
C PRO A 213 15.21 31.58 -25.54
N GLY A 214 15.78 30.41 -25.25
CA GLY A 214 15.42 29.63 -24.06
C GLY A 214 14.02 29.01 -24.16
N ILE A 215 13.46 28.56 -23.04
CA ILE A 215 12.18 27.85 -22.98
C ILE A 215 11.45 28.13 -21.67
N THR A 216 10.11 28.19 -21.69
CA THR A 216 9.29 28.32 -20.48
C THR A 216 8.68 26.96 -20.15
N ILE A 217 8.82 26.50 -18.91
CA ILE A 217 8.19 25.27 -18.40
C ILE A 217 7.00 25.60 -17.50
N ALA A 218 6.09 24.65 -17.33
CA ALA A 218 5.02 24.72 -16.33
C ALA A 218 5.23 23.66 -15.24
N THR A 219 5.21 24.05 -13.96
CA THR A 219 5.44 23.13 -12.83
C THR A 219 4.60 23.49 -11.61
N GLN A 220 4.17 22.48 -10.85
CA GLN A 220 3.59 22.67 -9.51
C GLN A 220 4.64 22.65 -8.39
N ARG A 221 5.87 22.27 -8.73
CA ARG A 221 6.95 21.96 -7.78
C ARG A 221 8.21 22.78 -8.05
N PRO A 222 8.16 24.13 -7.96
CA PRO A 222 9.34 24.97 -8.13
C PRO A 222 10.47 24.60 -7.19
N GLU A 223 10.19 24.03 -6.01
CA GLU A 223 11.22 23.58 -5.06
C GLU A 223 12.15 22.49 -5.61
N THR A 224 11.72 21.79 -6.67
CA THR A 224 12.49 20.72 -7.31
C THR A 224 13.34 21.20 -8.49
N ILE A 225 13.22 22.47 -8.91
CA ILE A 225 13.95 23.03 -10.06
C ILE A 225 15.48 22.93 -9.88
N LEU A 226 15.96 23.07 -8.64
CA LEU A 226 17.39 22.93 -8.33
C LEU A 226 17.95 21.53 -8.65
N ALA A 227 17.11 20.52 -8.81
CA ALA A 227 17.47 19.16 -9.20
C ALA A 227 17.24 18.86 -10.70
N ASP A 228 16.88 19.84 -11.51
CA ASP A 228 16.60 19.61 -12.94
C ASP A 228 17.87 19.25 -13.72
N VAL A 229 17.74 18.28 -14.61
CA VAL A 229 18.85 17.76 -15.42
C VAL A 229 18.58 17.82 -16.92
N ALA A 230 17.34 18.13 -17.32
CA ALA A 230 16.95 18.42 -18.70
C ALA A 230 15.60 19.16 -18.72
N VAL A 231 15.24 19.70 -19.88
CA VAL A 231 13.86 20.05 -20.22
C VAL A 231 13.42 19.14 -21.36
N ALA A 232 12.26 18.48 -21.22
CA ALA A 232 11.71 17.61 -22.25
C ALA A 232 10.55 18.30 -22.97
N VAL A 233 10.48 18.10 -24.28
CA VAL A 233 9.37 18.53 -25.14
C VAL A 233 8.89 17.35 -25.98
N HIS A 234 7.64 17.40 -26.43
CA HIS A 234 7.14 16.38 -27.34
C HIS A 234 7.85 16.49 -28.71
N PRO A 235 8.29 15.38 -29.34
CA PRO A 235 9.04 15.43 -30.62
C PRO A 235 8.24 16.06 -31.77
N ASP A 236 6.91 15.96 -31.72
CA ASP A 236 6.00 16.49 -32.74
C ASP A 236 5.50 17.92 -32.39
N ASP A 237 6.04 18.56 -31.35
CA ASP A 237 5.71 19.94 -31.00
C ASP A 237 6.56 20.93 -31.81
N ASP A 238 5.97 21.48 -32.88
CA ASP A 238 6.63 22.41 -33.80
C ASP A 238 7.15 23.69 -33.11
N ARG A 239 6.59 24.06 -31.94
CA ARG A 239 7.05 25.23 -31.16
C ARG A 239 8.47 25.04 -30.65
N TYR A 240 8.86 23.81 -30.30
CA TYR A 240 10.12 23.50 -29.63
C TYR A 240 11.05 22.57 -30.39
N ARG A 241 10.61 22.01 -31.52
CA ARG A 241 11.40 21.09 -32.33
C ARG A 241 12.80 21.60 -32.69
N ARG A 242 12.96 22.92 -32.90
CA ARG A 242 14.25 23.58 -33.19
C ARG A 242 15.16 23.73 -31.96
N LEU A 243 14.62 23.61 -30.76
CA LEU A 243 15.36 23.72 -29.51
C LEU A 243 15.90 22.37 -29.01
N VAL A 244 15.41 21.25 -29.53
CA VAL A 244 15.92 19.91 -29.18
C VAL A 244 17.41 19.81 -29.51
N GLY A 245 18.22 19.37 -28.54
CA GLY A 245 19.67 19.29 -28.64
C GLY A 245 20.41 20.58 -28.25
N THR A 246 19.69 21.71 -28.11
CA THR A 246 20.24 22.93 -27.52
C THR A 246 20.27 22.85 -25.99
N HIS A 247 20.85 23.85 -25.34
CA HIS A 247 20.98 23.89 -23.89
C HIS A 247 20.35 25.13 -23.29
N VAL A 248 19.84 24.99 -22.07
CA VAL A 248 19.30 26.07 -21.25
C VAL A 248 19.96 26.08 -19.89
N MET A 249 19.90 27.23 -19.22
CA MET A 249 20.34 27.37 -17.84
C MET A 249 19.18 27.12 -16.90
N VAL A 250 19.38 26.24 -15.93
CA VAL A 250 18.44 26.01 -14.82
C VAL A 250 18.44 27.27 -13.94
N PRO A 251 17.30 27.97 -13.78
CA PRO A 251 17.18 29.10 -12.88
C PRO A 251 17.58 28.72 -11.46
N LEU A 252 18.18 29.66 -10.71
CA LEU A 252 18.68 29.50 -9.33
C LEU A 252 19.85 28.51 -9.15
N ALA A 253 19.99 27.48 -9.99
CA ALA A 253 21.11 26.54 -9.96
C ALA A 253 22.28 26.93 -10.87
N ASN A 254 22.06 27.83 -11.83
CA ASN A 254 23.02 28.25 -12.85
C ASN A 254 23.73 27.06 -13.55
N ARG A 255 22.97 25.98 -13.78
CA ARG A 255 23.46 24.74 -14.38
C ARG A 255 22.99 24.63 -15.82
N ARG A 256 23.91 24.31 -16.74
CA ARG A 256 23.59 24.02 -18.14
C ARG A 256 22.95 22.64 -18.26
N VAL A 257 21.77 22.55 -18.88
CA VAL A 257 21.05 21.28 -19.12
C VAL A 257 20.53 21.21 -20.57
N PRO A 258 20.46 20.01 -21.17
CA PRO A 258 19.96 19.85 -22.54
C PRO A 258 18.43 19.96 -22.62
N ILE A 259 17.94 20.36 -23.79
CA ILE A 259 16.55 20.15 -24.20
C ILE A 259 16.47 18.83 -24.96
N ILE A 260 15.64 17.91 -24.50
CA ILE A 260 15.44 16.58 -25.07
C ILE A 260 14.04 16.42 -25.66
N ALA A 261 13.88 15.48 -26.58
CA ALA A 261 12.57 15.10 -27.11
C ALA A 261 12.10 13.79 -26.47
N ASP A 262 10.89 13.77 -25.91
CA ASP A 262 10.29 12.57 -25.35
C ASP A 262 8.77 12.53 -25.59
N ARG A 263 8.28 11.39 -26.10
CA ARG A 263 6.85 11.21 -26.45
C ARG A 263 5.92 11.17 -25.23
N ARG A 264 6.45 10.97 -24.02
CA ARG A 264 5.65 10.98 -22.79
C ARG A 264 5.26 12.39 -22.34
N VAL A 265 5.85 13.43 -22.93
CA VAL A 265 5.49 14.82 -22.65
C VAL A 265 4.17 15.16 -23.33
N ASP A 266 3.21 15.66 -22.56
CA ASP A 266 1.97 16.20 -23.09
C ASP A 266 2.19 17.62 -23.65
N ALA A 267 2.04 17.79 -24.96
CA ALA A 267 2.22 19.07 -25.64
C ALA A 267 1.10 20.08 -25.30
N GLU A 268 -0.09 19.62 -24.92
CA GLU A 268 -1.24 20.47 -24.59
C GLU A 268 -1.23 20.94 -23.13
N PHE A 269 -0.51 20.23 -22.25
CA PHE A 269 -0.42 20.58 -20.84
C PHE A 269 0.56 21.73 -20.59
N GLY A 270 0.07 22.80 -19.94
CA GLY A 270 0.90 23.94 -19.55
C GLY A 270 1.52 24.63 -20.77
N THR A 271 2.85 24.58 -20.90
CA THR A 271 3.56 25.10 -22.06
C THR A 271 3.85 24.06 -23.14
N GLY A 272 3.67 22.76 -22.85
CA GLY A 272 4.20 21.66 -23.66
C GLY A 272 5.70 21.36 -23.42
N ALA A 273 6.32 22.05 -22.46
CA ALA A 273 7.68 21.80 -22.01
C ALA A 273 7.69 21.40 -20.53
N LEU A 274 8.28 20.24 -20.25
CA LEU A 274 8.33 19.62 -18.93
C LEU A 274 9.76 19.66 -18.39
N LYS A 275 9.93 20.15 -17.16
CA LYS A 275 11.21 19.99 -16.44
C LYS A 275 11.45 18.52 -16.10
N ILE A 276 12.67 18.03 -16.24
CA ILE A 276 13.03 16.64 -15.91
C ILE A 276 13.85 16.60 -14.63
N THR A 277 13.25 16.06 -13.57
CA THR A 277 13.85 15.94 -12.24
C THR A 277 13.84 14.47 -11.72
N PRO A 278 14.74 13.60 -12.23
CA PRO A 278 14.71 12.15 -11.97
C PRO A 278 14.82 11.73 -10.50
N GLY A 279 15.21 12.63 -9.61
CA GLY A 279 15.28 12.34 -8.17
C GLY A 279 13.95 12.48 -7.44
N HIS A 280 12.94 13.13 -8.06
CA HIS A 280 11.75 13.62 -7.36
C HIS A 280 10.41 13.31 -8.03
N ASP A 281 10.40 12.75 -9.24
CA ASP A 281 9.16 12.35 -9.93
C ASP A 281 9.34 11.02 -10.70
N PRO A 282 8.37 10.07 -10.63
CA PRO A 282 8.48 8.77 -11.30
C PRO A 282 8.56 8.85 -12.82
N LEU A 283 7.81 9.74 -13.45
CA LEU A 283 7.85 9.93 -14.89
C LEU A 283 9.20 10.49 -15.31
N ASP A 284 9.69 11.49 -14.58
CA ASP A 284 10.99 12.09 -14.83
C ASP A 284 12.13 11.08 -14.62
N HIS A 285 12.00 10.15 -13.67
CA HIS A 285 12.97 9.09 -13.44
C HIS A 285 13.03 8.11 -14.62
N GLU A 286 11.89 7.71 -15.17
CA GLU A 286 11.83 6.85 -16.35
C GLU A 286 12.44 7.56 -17.58
N ILE A 287 12.06 8.82 -17.82
CA ILE A 287 12.66 9.65 -18.88
C ILE A 287 14.17 9.78 -18.66
N GLY A 288 14.59 10.11 -17.44
CA GLY A 288 15.99 10.26 -17.08
C GLY A 288 16.80 8.99 -17.33
N ALA A 289 16.26 7.81 -16.99
CA ALA A 289 16.93 6.54 -17.23
C ALA A 289 17.13 6.26 -18.73
N ASP A 290 16.07 6.44 -19.54
CA ASP A 290 16.11 6.17 -20.98
C ASP A 290 17.08 7.11 -21.73
N HIS A 291 17.14 8.37 -21.30
CA HIS A 291 18.03 9.39 -21.87
C HIS A 291 19.40 9.46 -21.18
N ARG A 292 19.69 8.55 -20.23
CA ARG A 292 20.96 8.47 -19.47
C ARG A 292 21.32 9.77 -18.73
N LEU A 293 20.32 10.44 -18.18
CA LEU A 293 20.47 11.65 -17.40
C LEU A 293 20.88 11.33 -15.95
N PRO A 294 21.66 12.21 -15.30
CA PRO A 294 22.02 12.04 -13.90
C PRO A 294 20.80 12.18 -12.99
N VAL A 295 20.90 11.63 -11.78
CA VAL A 295 19.85 11.82 -10.77
C VAL A 295 20.35 12.72 -9.66
N LEU A 296 19.70 13.88 -9.50
CA LEU A 296 19.98 14.85 -8.44
C LEU A 296 18.86 14.82 -7.40
N VAL A 297 19.23 14.89 -6.12
CA VAL A 297 18.30 14.89 -4.99
C VAL A 297 18.54 16.15 -4.17
N VAL A 298 17.49 16.97 -3.99
CA VAL A 298 17.53 18.24 -3.24
C VAL A 298 16.64 18.21 -2.00
N LEU A 299 15.95 17.09 -1.75
CA LEU A 299 15.11 16.88 -0.58
C LEU A 299 15.69 15.75 0.25
N ASP A 300 15.88 16.00 1.53
CA ASP A 300 16.28 14.99 2.50
C ASP A 300 15.09 14.08 2.88
N PRO A 301 15.33 12.98 3.63
CA PRO A 301 14.25 12.09 4.08
C PRO A 301 13.21 12.74 4.99
N LYS A 302 13.47 13.94 5.54
CA LYS A 302 12.51 14.72 6.33
C LYS A 302 11.71 15.70 5.47
N GLY A 303 11.90 15.68 4.15
CA GLY A 303 11.23 16.58 3.22
C GLY A 303 11.75 18.02 3.32
N ARG A 304 13.00 18.21 3.76
CA ARG A 304 13.68 19.51 3.82
C ARG A 304 14.71 19.64 2.72
N LEU A 305 14.97 20.87 2.30
CA LEU A 305 15.94 21.17 1.25
C LEU A 305 17.37 20.89 1.76
N THR A 306 18.18 20.23 0.94
CA THR A 306 19.55 19.80 1.29
C THR A 306 20.52 20.99 1.40
N PRO A 307 21.67 20.86 2.09
CA PRO A 307 22.60 21.97 2.33
C PRO A 307 23.14 22.67 1.07
N ASP A 308 23.17 21.98 -0.07
CA ASP A 308 23.64 22.46 -1.37
C ASP A 308 22.62 23.35 -2.13
N THR A 309 21.45 23.61 -1.54
CA THR A 309 20.38 24.44 -2.13
C THR A 309 20.50 25.93 -1.82
N GLY A 310 21.67 26.38 -1.34
CA GLY A 310 21.97 27.79 -1.09
C GLY A 310 21.04 28.40 -0.04
N LYS A 311 20.37 29.51 -0.38
CA LYS A 311 19.50 30.25 0.56
C LYS A 311 18.28 29.44 1.04
N TYR A 312 17.95 28.34 0.38
CA TYR A 312 16.80 27.48 0.75
C TYR A 312 17.20 26.31 1.68
N ALA A 313 18.48 26.17 2.01
CA ALA A 313 18.98 25.05 2.79
C ALA A 313 18.23 24.90 4.13
N GLY A 314 17.78 23.67 4.42
CA GLY A 314 17.07 23.31 5.66
C GLY A 314 15.59 23.72 5.71
N MET A 315 15.09 24.47 4.72
CA MET A 315 13.68 24.84 4.64
C MET A 315 12.79 23.61 4.41
N ASP A 316 11.58 23.62 4.97
CA ASP A 316 10.55 22.64 4.61
C ASP A 316 10.15 22.81 3.13
N ARG A 317 9.89 21.69 2.44
CA ARG A 317 9.57 21.68 1.00
C ARG A 317 8.41 22.61 0.62
N PHE A 318 7.41 22.80 1.47
CA PHE A 318 6.25 23.65 1.16
C PHE A 318 6.58 25.13 1.33
N ALA A 319 7.35 25.46 2.37
CA ALA A 319 7.87 26.82 2.55
C ALA A 319 8.81 27.18 1.39
N ALA A 320 9.72 26.27 1.01
CA ALA A 320 10.60 26.44 -0.13
C ALA A 320 9.84 26.53 -1.45
N ARG A 321 8.77 25.75 -1.65
CA ARG A 321 7.91 25.83 -2.84
C ARG A 321 7.38 27.23 -3.05
N GLN A 322 6.84 27.83 -2.00
CA GLN A 322 6.27 29.16 -2.11
C GLN A 322 7.36 30.22 -2.36
N LEU A 323 8.43 30.20 -1.57
CA LEU A 323 9.51 31.18 -1.70
C LEU A 323 10.24 31.07 -3.06
N MET A 324 10.56 29.86 -3.50
CA MET A 324 11.19 29.64 -4.81
C MET A 324 10.25 30.00 -5.95
N GLY A 325 8.95 29.69 -5.82
CA GLY A 325 7.94 30.14 -6.75
C GLY A 325 7.98 31.67 -6.90
N GLU A 326 7.99 32.41 -5.79
CA GLU A 326 8.07 33.87 -5.78
C GLU A 326 9.40 34.42 -6.34
N ASP A 327 10.53 33.84 -5.95
CA ASP A 327 11.87 34.24 -6.42
C ASP A 327 12.06 34.05 -7.93
N LEU A 328 11.36 33.07 -8.51
CA LEU A 328 11.41 32.80 -9.94
C LEU A 328 10.57 33.79 -10.75
N MET A 329 9.54 34.38 -10.16
CA MET A 329 8.59 35.26 -10.84
C MET A 329 9.24 36.59 -11.25
N GLY A 330 9.67 36.64 -12.52
CA GLY A 330 10.06 37.88 -13.20
C GLY A 330 8.89 38.56 -13.94
N PRO A 331 9.15 39.70 -14.63
CA PRO A 331 8.11 40.49 -15.32
C PRO A 331 7.32 39.71 -16.39
N ASP A 332 7.92 38.67 -17.00
CA ASP A 332 7.29 37.84 -18.03
C ASP A 332 6.77 36.49 -17.50
N GLN A 333 6.73 36.30 -16.18
CA GLN A 333 6.27 35.07 -15.54
C GLN A 333 4.91 35.28 -14.88
N HIS A 334 4.04 34.30 -14.98
CA HIS A 334 2.71 34.32 -14.35
C HIS A 334 2.45 33.00 -13.63
N ARG A 335 1.44 32.98 -12.76
CA ARG A 335 0.96 31.77 -12.08
C ARG A 335 -0.54 31.62 -12.33
N SER A 336 -1.01 30.38 -12.42
CA SER A 336 -2.45 30.07 -12.52
C SER A 336 -2.85 29.06 -11.47
N LEU A 337 -4.00 29.24 -10.83
CA LEU A 337 -4.62 28.23 -9.97
C LEU A 337 -5.34 27.20 -10.86
N ARG A 338 -5.09 25.91 -10.61
CA ARG A 338 -5.84 24.82 -11.26
C ARG A 338 -6.04 23.67 -10.28
N PRO A 339 -7.20 22.99 -10.30
CA PRO A 339 -7.36 21.71 -9.63
C PRO A 339 -6.50 20.69 -10.36
N LEU A 340 -5.50 20.14 -9.68
CA LEU A 340 -4.62 19.12 -10.23
C LEU A 340 -4.41 18.02 -9.17
N PRO A 341 -4.10 16.79 -9.58
CA PRO A 341 -3.77 15.72 -8.63
C PRO A 341 -2.59 16.14 -7.76
N SER A 342 -2.68 15.90 -6.45
CA SER A 342 -1.55 16.13 -5.56
C SER A 342 -0.33 15.32 -6.02
N ARG A 343 0.75 16.01 -6.36
CA ARG A 343 2.05 15.41 -6.72
C ARG A 343 3.06 15.51 -5.58
N ASP A 344 2.59 15.66 -4.34
CA ASP A 344 3.42 15.82 -3.15
C ASP A 344 4.04 14.50 -2.67
N ARG A 345 4.80 13.88 -3.56
CA ARG A 345 5.64 12.74 -3.21
C ARG A 345 6.98 13.27 -2.73
N THR A 346 7.34 12.89 -1.52
CA THR A 346 8.77 12.78 -1.21
C THR A 346 9.21 11.44 -1.76
N ILE A 347 10.36 11.42 -2.40
CA ILE A 347 10.86 10.25 -3.08
C ILE A 347 12.26 9.96 -2.57
N HIS A 348 12.55 8.68 -2.33
CA HIS A 348 13.86 8.24 -1.89
C HIS A 348 14.41 7.14 -2.82
N GLN A 349 15.73 6.92 -2.81
CA GLN A 349 16.43 6.08 -3.79
C GLN A 349 16.99 4.77 -3.24
N ARG A 350 16.40 4.14 -2.22
CA ARG A 350 16.92 2.88 -1.67
C ARG A 350 15.80 1.92 -1.39
N SER A 351 15.83 0.72 -2.00
CA SER A 351 14.91 -0.35 -1.66
C SER A 351 15.41 -1.77 -2.00
N VAL A 352 14.99 -2.78 -1.23
CA VAL A 352 14.89 -4.16 -1.72
C VAL A 352 13.70 -4.20 -2.67
N VAL A 353 13.81 -4.89 -3.79
CA VAL A 353 12.81 -4.89 -4.85
C VAL A 353 12.49 -6.33 -5.20
N LEU A 354 11.20 -6.61 -5.40
CA LEU A 354 10.76 -7.84 -6.03
C LEU A 354 10.86 -7.67 -7.55
N ARG A 355 11.61 -8.56 -8.19
CA ARG A 355 11.75 -8.64 -9.65
C ARG A 355 10.48 -9.27 -10.20
N ASP A 356 9.69 -8.47 -10.92
CA ASP A 356 8.72 -9.02 -11.86
C ASP A 356 9.53 -9.67 -12.99
N GLY A 357 9.27 -10.96 -13.28
CA GLY A 357 9.99 -11.71 -14.29
C GLY A 357 9.73 -11.17 -15.70
N ALA A 358 10.45 -10.13 -16.12
CA ALA A 358 10.39 -9.62 -17.50
C ALA A 358 11.63 -8.88 -18.00
N ASP A 359 12.74 -8.80 -17.25
CA ASP A 359 13.96 -8.16 -17.78
C ASP A 359 15.01 -9.20 -18.11
N GLY A 360 14.92 -9.72 -19.34
CA GLY A 360 15.88 -10.64 -19.93
C GLY A 360 15.68 -10.78 -21.43
N GLY A 361 16.17 -9.79 -22.18
CA GLY A 361 16.49 -9.93 -23.61
C GLY A 361 15.31 -9.75 -24.57
N ALA A 362 15.63 -9.17 -25.73
CA ALA A 362 14.75 -9.16 -26.90
C ALA A 362 14.26 -10.59 -27.21
N GLY A 363 12.95 -10.77 -27.31
CA GLY A 363 12.32 -12.04 -27.68
C GLY A 363 11.32 -12.52 -26.63
N GLY A 364 10.07 -12.68 -27.06
CA GLY A 364 8.91 -12.89 -26.20
C GLY A 364 9.07 -13.95 -25.12
N SER A 365 8.70 -13.59 -23.89
CA SER A 365 8.37 -14.54 -22.84
C SER A 365 7.42 -13.89 -21.85
N ARG A 366 6.30 -14.57 -21.60
CA ARG A 366 5.19 -14.13 -20.75
C ARG A 366 5.61 -14.15 -19.28
N ASP A 367 5.07 -13.20 -18.54
CA ASP A 367 5.08 -13.04 -17.09
C ASP A 367 4.90 -14.38 -16.34
N PRO A 368 5.92 -14.91 -15.64
CA PRO A 368 5.81 -16.17 -14.90
C PRO A 368 5.02 -16.05 -13.59
N LEU A 369 4.77 -14.83 -13.08
CA LEU A 369 3.96 -14.61 -11.87
C LEU A 369 2.47 -14.42 -12.22
N ARG A 370 2.14 -13.87 -13.40
CA ARG A 370 0.75 -13.83 -13.90
C ARG A 370 0.33 -15.09 -14.67
N ALA A 371 1.25 -15.83 -15.28
CA ALA A 371 0.93 -17.02 -16.07
C ALA A 371 0.92 -18.31 -15.23
N GLY A 372 -0.02 -18.40 -14.29
CA GLY A 372 -0.45 -19.68 -13.73
C GLY A 372 0.39 -20.20 -12.55
N ALA A 373 -0.32 -20.84 -11.64
CA ALA A 373 0.16 -21.56 -10.48
C ALA A 373 1.58 -22.12 -10.62
N LEU A 374 2.43 -21.82 -9.63
CA LEU A 374 3.62 -22.62 -9.34
C LEU A 374 3.25 -24.11 -9.51
N PRO A 375 3.97 -24.88 -10.34
CA PRO A 375 3.62 -26.28 -10.56
C PRO A 375 3.59 -27.00 -9.20
N PRO A 376 2.61 -27.87 -8.95
CA PRO A 376 2.52 -28.59 -7.68
C PRO A 376 3.69 -29.57 -7.62
N ARG A 377 4.79 -29.16 -7.01
CA ARG A 377 5.86 -30.10 -6.62
C ARG A 377 5.61 -30.56 -5.20
N ALA A 378 5.70 -31.87 -5.04
CA ALA A 378 5.47 -32.61 -3.82
C ALA A 378 6.06 -31.89 -2.61
N VAL A 379 5.21 -31.64 -1.61
CA VAL A 379 5.61 -31.17 -0.29
C VAL A 379 6.48 -32.26 0.34
N GLY A 380 7.78 -32.22 0.02
CA GLY A 380 8.78 -32.96 0.77
C GLY A 380 8.75 -32.45 2.19
N LYS A 381 8.69 -33.37 3.16
CA LYS A 381 8.71 -33.08 4.60
C LYS A 381 10.02 -32.39 4.98
N SER A 382 10.13 -31.08 4.74
CA SER A 382 11.20 -30.27 5.30
C SER A 382 10.67 -29.68 6.61
N ARG A 383 10.92 -30.38 7.71
CA ARG A 383 10.87 -29.78 9.05
C ARG A 383 12.04 -28.81 9.10
N VAL A 384 11.81 -27.57 8.71
CA VAL A 384 12.90 -26.62 8.56
C VAL A 384 13.29 -26.04 9.91
N ALA A 385 14.43 -26.49 10.43
CA ALA A 385 15.19 -25.75 11.44
C ALA A 385 15.96 -24.62 10.73
N LEU A 386 15.24 -23.64 10.17
CA LEU A 386 15.79 -22.48 9.45
C LEU A 386 16.74 -21.58 10.27
N PRO A 387 16.50 -21.32 11.57
CA PRO A 387 17.31 -20.35 12.31
C PRO A 387 18.81 -20.72 12.38
N ARG A 388 19.15 -22.01 12.34
CA ARG A 388 20.55 -22.47 12.51
C ARG A 388 21.38 -22.45 11.22
N GLN A 389 20.77 -22.34 10.04
CA GLN A 389 21.49 -22.46 8.77
C GLN A 389 21.92 -21.13 8.16
N TYR A 390 21.41 -20.00 8.66
CA TYR A 390 21.71 -18.68 8.11
C TYR A 390 21.91 -17.65 9.23
N PRO A 391 23.02 -17.71 9.98
CA PRO A 391 23.28 -16.77 11.09
C PRO A 391 23.34 -15.31 10.65
N ALA A 392 23.53 -15.02 9.36
CA ALA A 392 23.44 -13.66 8.80
C ALA A 392 22.00 -13.11 8.71
N LEU A 393 20.98 -13.95 8.94
CA LEU A 393 19.56 -13.55 9.01
C LEU A 393 19.08 -13.37 10.46
N ASP A 394 19.87 -13.71 11.48
CA ASP A 394 19.53 -13.45 12.89
C ASP A 394 19.44 -11.94 13.20
N ASP A 395 20.13 -11.11 12.40
CA ASP A 395 20.08 -9.63 12.47
C ASP A 395 18.99 -9.00 11.58
N LEU A 396 18.22 -9.79 10.82
CA LEU A 396 17.00 -9.29 10.21
C LEU A 396 15.96 -9.18 11.30
N SER A 397 15.80 -7.97 11.84
CA SER A 397 14.76 -7.68 12.82
C SER A 397 13.42 -8.27 12.35
N THR A 398 12.62 -8.77 13.29
CA THR A 398 11.27 -9.36 13.14
C THR A 398 10.23 -8.47 12.43
N VAL A 399 10.70 -7.36 11.87
CA VAL A 399 10.02 -6.25 11.19
C VAL A 399 10.18 -6.36 9.67
N VAL A 400 11.01 -7.30 9.14
CA VAL A 400 11.21 -7.49 7.69
C VAL A 400 9.94 -7.93 6.95
N VAL A 401 8.86 -8.18 7.68
CA VAL A 401 7.56 -8.53 7.12
C VAL A 401 6.50 -7.67 7.76
N GLY A 402 5.91 -6.79 6.96
CA GLY A 402 4.75 -5.98 7.35
C GLY A 402 5.10 -4.62 7.97
N ALA A 403 6.33 -4.41 8.44
CA ALA A 403 6.79 -3.08 8.78
C ALA A 403 7.76 -2.58 7.70
N SER A 404 7.44 -1.41 7.17
CA SER A 404 8.25 -0.70 6.21
C SER A 404 9.53 -0.23 6.92
N HIS A 405 10.50 -1.13 7.02
CA HIS A 405 11.91 -0.77 7.15
C HIS A 405 12.42 -0.36 5.76
N PRO A 406 13.45 0.50 5.63
CA PRO A 406 13.79 1.16 4.38
C PRO A 406 14.24 0.14 3.35
N GLY A 407 13.27 -0.28 2.55
CA GLY A 407 13.48 -1.01 1.34
C GLY A 407 12.87 -2.38 1.29
N VAL A 408 11.56 -2.50 1.17
CA VAL A 408 10.95 -3.53 0.33
C VAL A 408 9.91 -2.84 -0.55
N ALA A 409 10.17 -2.77 -1.86
CA ALA A 409 9.29 -2.22 -2.87
C ALA A 409 8.68 -3.38 -3.65
N VAL A 410 7.37 -3.55 -3.51
CA VAL A 410 6.56 -4.51 -4.26
C VAL A 410 5.81 -3.74 -5.34
N ARG A 411 5.95 -4.14 -6.61
CA ARG A 411 5.15 -3.54 -7.70
C ARG A 411 3.82 -4.27 -7.78
N CYS A 412 2.72 -3.52 -7.90
CA CYS A 412 1.45 -4.02 -8.40
C CYS A 412 1.30 -3.54 -9.85
N LEU A 413 1.16 -4.47 -10.80
CA LEU A 413 0.93 -4.11 -12.20
C LEU A 413 -0.49 -3.54 -12.38
N ARG A 414 -0.64 -2.22 -12.50
CA ARG A 414 -1.73 -1.65 -13.31
C ARG A 414 -1.42 -1.92 -14.78
N GLY A 415 -2.20 -2.85 -15.34
CA GLY A 415 -2.04 -3.33 -16.70
C GLY A 415 -3.09 -4.38 -17.00
N ALA A 416 -4.35 -3.97 -16.95
CA ALA A 416 -5.42 -4.59 -17.72
C ALA A 416 -6.15 -3.43 -18.42
N ARG A 417 -6.08 -3.44 -19.76
CA ARG A 417 -6.89 -2.57 -20.61
C ARG A 417 -8.35 -2.71 -20.19
N GLY A 418 -9.11 -1.63 -20.33
CA GLY A 418 -10.53 -1.60 -20.04
C GLY A 418 -11.25 -2.80 -20.64
N LEU A 419 -11.76 -3.67 -19.77
CA LEU A 419 -12.93 -4.47 -20.05
C LEU A 419 -14.07 -3.74 -19.35
N SER A 420 -14.80 -2.95 -20.14
CA SER A 420 -16.18 -2.59 -19.82
C SER A 420 -16.95 -3.89 -19.73
N VAL A 421 -17.03 -4.46 -18.53
CA VAL A 421 -18.07 -5.43 -18.20
C VAL A 421 -19.22 -4.59 -17.69
N ARG A 422 -20.19 -4.32 -18.57
CA ARG A 422 -21.52 -3.94 -18.09
C ARG A 422 -21.95 -5.02 -17.10
N PRO A 423 -22.29 -4.70 -15.84
CA PRO A 423 -22.90 -5.69 -14.98
C PRO A 423 -24.19 -6.16 -15.68
N PRO A 424 -24.47 -7.47 -15.75
CA PRO A 424 -25.82 -7.89 -16.12
C PRO A 424 -26.77 -7.19 -15.15
N ALA A 425 -27.79 -6.53 -15.69
CA ALA A 425 -28.80 -5.86 -14.91
C ALA A 425 -29.45 -6.88 -13.97
N LEU A 426 -29.04 -6.87 -12.70
CA LEU A 426 -29.79 -7.51 -11.63
C LEU A 426 -31.06 -6.67 -11.45
N PRO A 427 -32.26 -7.25 -11.59
CA PRO A 427 -33.48 -6.50 -11.29
C PRO A 427 -33.42 -6.06 -9.82
N ASN A 428 -33.60 -4.75 -9.61
CA ASN A 428 -33.72 -4.10 -8.30
C ASN A 428 -34.88 -4.72 -7.51
N LEU A 429 -34.63 -5.78 -6.75
CA LEU A 429 -35.61 -6.45 -5.89
C LEU A 429 -35.85 -5.74 -4.55
N TRP A 430 -35.26 -4.57 -4.32
CA TRP A 430 -35.33 -3.86 -3.02
C TRP A 430 -35.92 -2.44 -3.10
N ARG A 431 -36.70 -2.12 -4.13
CA ARG A 431 -37.54 -0.91 -4.19
C ARG A 431 -39.00 -1.24 -4.50
N GLN A 432 -39.64 -2.02 -3.64
CA GLN A 432 -41.10 -1.96 -3.48
C GLN A 432 -41.40 -2.05 -1.98
N GLY A 433 -41.72 -0.91 -1.37
CA GLY A 433 -42.42 -0.89 -0.10
C GLY A 433 -43.81 -1.52 -0.27
N PRO A 434 -44.45 -1.99 0.83
CA PRO A 434 -45.70 -2.72 0.74
C PRO A 434 -46.83 -1.83 0.18
N ASP A 435 -47.42 -2.25 -0.93
CA ASP A 435 -48.70 -1.74 -1.44
C ASP A 435 -49.81 -2.10 -0.42
N PRO A 436 -50.58 -1.13 0.11
CA PRO A 436 -51.64 -1.40 1.08
C PRO A 436 -52.88 -2.12 0.51
N ARG A 437 -52.87 -2.57 -0.75
CA ARG A 437 -54.05 -3.16 -1.42
C ARG A 437 -53.79 -4.51 -2.07
N SER A 438 -53.47 -5.53 -1.28
CA SER A 438 -53.76 -6.92 -1.69
C SER A 438 -54.08 -7.82 -0.50
N ARG A 439 -55.26 -7.61 0.09
CA ARG A 439 -55.97 -8.70 0.75
C ARG A 439 -56.44 -9.67 -0.34
N ARG A 440 -55.85 -10.86 -0.40
CA ARG A 440 -56.58 -12.09 -0.76
C ARG A 440 -55.80 -13.34 -0.36
N ALA A 441 -56.53 -14.19 0.35
CA ALA A 441 -56.16 -15.49 0.86
C ALA A 441 -55.65 -16.45 -0.22
N GLY A 442 -54.80 -17.39 0.20
CA GLY A 442 -54.42 -18.56 -0.58
C GLY A 442 -53.32 -19.35 0.12
N HIS A 443 -53.71 -20.28 1.00
CA HIS A 443 -52.87 -21.39 1.42
C HIS A 443 -52.39 -22.19 0.20
N VAL A 444 -51.21 -22.85 0.29
CA VAL A 444 -51.01 -24.30 0.07
C VAL A 444 -49.49 -24.61 -0.03
N VAL A 445 -49.07 -25.50 0.89
CA VAL A 445 -47.89 -26.41 0.99
C VAL A 445 -46.49 -25.82 1.05
#